data_AF-A0A258UJG1-F1
#
_entry.id   AF-A0A258UJG1-F1
#
_cell.length_a   1.000
_cell.length_b   1.000
_cell.length_c   1.000
_cell.angle_alpha   90.00
_cell.angle_beta   90.00
_cell.angle_gamma   90.00
#
_symmetry.space_group_name_H-M   'P 1'
#
loop_
_entity.id
_entity.type
_entity.pdbx_description
1 polymer ?
#
loop_
_entity_poly.entity_id
_entity_poly.type
_entity_poly.pdbx_seq_one_letter_code
_entity_poly.pdbx_strand_id
1 'polypeptide(L)' 'MTDRNVCMEAFERLCADVNTDKKSEINKEDYWLFELGFRSAIEELLNIADSGNQTREFVSPRFQMLADRILQSRVH' A
#
# COMPACT_ATOMS: atom_id res chain seq x y z
N MET A 1 12.91 -21.09 3.44
CA MET A 1 11.78 -20.98 2.49
C MET A 1 11.12 -19.65 2.79
N THR A 2 11.29 -18.65 1.93
CA THR A 2 10.60 -17.38 2.11
C THR A 2 9.21 -17.60 1.54
N ASP A 3 8.23 -17.81 2.41
CA ASP A 3 6.84 -18.00 2.01
C ASP A 3 6.41 -16.83 1.13
N ARG A 4 6.16 -17.11 -0.16
CA ARG A 4 5.64 -16.11 -1.11
C ARG A 4 4.22 -15.76 -0.67
N ASN A 5 4.13 -14.66 0.09
CA ASN A 5 2.87 -14.07 0.50
C ASN A 5 2.40 -13.03 -0.53
N VAL A 6 1.17 -12.54 -0.37
CA VAL A 6 0.56 -11.56 -1.30
C VAL A 6 1.39 -10.27 -1.42
N CYS A 7 2.08 -9.85 -0.36
CA CYS A 7 2.97 -8.69 -0.40
C CYS A 7 4.21 -8.96 -1.27
N MET A 8 4.81 -10.15 -1.16
CA MET A 8 5.94 -10.56 -2.00
C MET A 8 5.55 -10.62 -3.47
N GLU A 9 4.38 -11.18 -3.80
CA GLU A 9 3.91 -11.23 -5.19
C GLU A 9 3.63 -9.83 -5.76
N ALA A 10 3.02 -8.95 -4.97
CA ALA A 10 2.78 -7.57 -5.38
C ALA A 10 4.09 -6.81 -5.60
N PHE A 11 5.09 -7.05 -4.75
CA PHE A 11 6.41 -6.44 -4.86
C PHE A 11 7.20 -6.98 -6.07
N GLU A 12 7.17 -8.29 -6.32
CA GLU A 12 7.80 -8.90 -7.51
C GLU A 12 7.21 -8.30 -8.80
N ARG A 13 5.89 -8.09 -8.87
CA ARG A 13 5.24 -7.41 -10.01
C ARG A 13 5.68 -5.96 -10.14
N LEU A 14 5.72 -5.21 -9.03
CA LEU A 14 6.20 -3.83 -9.03
C LEU A 14 7.65 -3.74 -9.55
N CYS A 15 8.53 -4.62 -9.10
CA CYS A 15 9.91 -4.68 -9.57
C CYS A 15 9.97 -5.00 -11.06
N ALA A 16 9.15 -5.95 -11.54
CA ALA A 16 9.07 -6.27 -12.96
C ALA A 16 8.61 -5.06 -13.79
N ASP A 17 7.61 -4.32 -13.32
CA ASP A 17 7.09 -3.15 -14.02
C ASP A 17 8.10 -1.99 -14.03
N VAL A 18 8.69 -1.65 -12.89
CA VAL A 18 9.61 -0.50 -12.76
C VAL A 18 10.96 -0.76 -13.43
N ASN A 19 11.50 -1.97 -13.30
CA ASN A 19 12.81 -2.30 -13.84
C ASN A 19 12.80 -2.49 -15.37
N THR A 20 11.62 -2.47 -16.02
CA THR A 20 11.55 -2.51 -17.50
C THR A 20 12.05 -1.23 -18.16
N ASP A 21 11.93 -0.07 -17.50
CA ASP A 21 12.23 1.24 -18.11
C ASP A 21 13.71 1.68 -17.90
N LYS A 22 14.56 0.83 -17.29
CA LYS A 22 16.02 1.02 -17.03
C LYS A 22 16.46 2.33 -16.34
N LYS A 23 15.55 3.27 -16.05
CA LYS A 23 15.83 4.55 -15.38
C LYS A 23 15.80 4.45 -13.86
N SER A 24 15.11 3.44 -13.34
CA SER A 24 14.97 3.19 -11.91
C SER A 24 15.06 1.69 -11.69
N GLU A 25 15.84 1.27 -10.69
CA GLU A 25 15.94 -0.13 -10.29
C GLU A 25 15.46 -0.24 -8.84
N ILE A 26 14.41 -1.03 -8.62
CA ILE A 26 14.00 -1.45 -7.28
C ILE A 26 14.71 -2.78 -7.01
N ASN A 27 15.48 -2.81 -5.91
CA ASN A 27 16.20 -4.00 -5.51
C ASN A 27 15.30 -4.91 -4.69
N LYS A 28 15.55 -6.22 -4.77
CA LYS A 28 14.83 -7.18 -3.90
C LYS A 28 15.01 -6.90 -2.42
N GLU A 29 16.12 -6.26 -2.06
CA GLU A 29 16.44 -5.82 -0.70
C GLU A 29 15.49 -4.72 -0.20
N ASP A 30 14.79 -4.00 -1.09
CA ASP A 30 13.82 -2.97 -0.72
C ASP A 30 12.45 -3.56 -0.30
N TYR A 31 12.30 -4.89 -0.35
CA TYR A 31 11.05 -5.56 0.01
C TYR A 31 10.58 -5.21 1.43
N TRP A 32 11.50 -5.09 2.39
CA TRP A 32 11.14 -4.77 3.77
C TRP A 32 10.56 -3.35 3.89
N LEU A 33 11.05 -2.38 3.11
CA LEU A 33 10.52 -1.01 3.07
C LEU A 33 9.11 -1.01 2.46
N PHE A 34 8.93 -1.75 1.37
CA PHE A 34 7.62 -1.91 0.75
C PHE A 34 6.62 -2.53 1.73
N GLU A 35 7.00 -3.62 2.39
CA GLU A 35 6.12 -4.31 3.35
C GLU A 35 5.80 -3.41 4.55
N LEU A 36 6.77 -2.67 5.08
CA LEU A 36 6.57 -1.74 6.17
C LEU A 36 5.58 -0.63 5.78
N GLY A 37 5.80 0.03 4.64
CA GLY A 37 4.90 1.07 4.14
C GLY A 37 3.48 0.56 3.87
N PHE A 38 3.37 -0.66 3.34
CA PHE A 38 2.08 -1.32 3.12
C PHE A 38 1.35 -1.58 4.45
N ARG A 39 2.03 -2.14 5.47
CA ARG A 39 1.44 -2.39 6.79
C ARG A 39 0.98 -1.10 7.47
N SER A 40 1.81 -0.06 7.44
CA SER A 40 1.42 1.26 7.98
C SER A 40 0.22 1.85 7.26
N ALA A 41 0.12 1.68 5.94
CA ALA A 41 -1.04 2.16 5.19
C ALA A 41 -2.33 1.41 5.57
N ILE A 42 -2.26 0.09 5.78
CA ILE A 42 -3.40 -0.70 6.25
C ILE A 42 -3.82 -0.29 7.65
N GLU A 43 -2.87 -0.08 8.57
CA GLU A 43 -3.17 0.37 9.94
C GLU A 43 -3.89 1.72 9.93
N GLU A 44 -3.45 2.67 9.11
CA GLU A 44 -4.13 3.96 8.97
C GLU A 44 -5.53 3.82 8.37
N LEU A 45 -5.74 2.93 7.38
CA LEU A 45 -7.08 2.65 6.87
C LEU A 45 -8.01 2.07 7.94
N LEU A 46 -7.50 1.21 8.82
CA LEU A 46 -8.26 0.68 9.95
C LEU A 46 -8.59 1.79 10.95
N ASN A 47 -7.63 2.68 11.26
CA ASN A 47 -7.87 3.84 12.11
C ASN A 47 -8.94 4.78 11.54
N ILE A 48 -8.94 5.01 10.22
CA ILE A 48 -10.00 5.77 9.52
C ILE A 48 -11.33 5.02 9.63
N ALA A 49 -11.30 3.70 9.42
CA ALA A 49 -12.48 2.85 9.52
C ALA A 49 -13.07 2.81 10.92
N ASP A 50 -12.30 3.01 11.98
CA ASP A 50 -12.74 3.04 13.37
C ASP A 50 -13.18 4.45 13.81
N SER A 51 -12.35 5.46 13.55
CA SER A 51 -12.59 6.85 13.96
C SER A 51 -13.63 7.55 13.08
N GLY A 52 -13.80 7.11 11.84
CA GLY A 52 -14.63 7.78 10.84
C GLY A 52 -14.07 9.11 10.36
N ASN A 53 -12.78 9.37 10.59
CA ASN A 53 -12.12 10.59 10.15
C ASN A 53 -10.75 10.27 9.55
N GLN A 54 -10.37 10.99 8.51
CA GLN A 54 -9.04 10.93 7.93
C GLN A 54 -8.25 12.17 8.33
N THR A 55 -7.13 11.96 9.02
CA THR A 55 -6.28 13.08 9.47
C THR A 55 -5.32 13.55 8.38
N ARG A 56 -4.91 12.65 7.48
CA ARG A 56 -3.97 12.91 6.38
C ARG A 56 -4.30 12.08 5.15
N GLU A 57 -4.11 12.67 3.98
CA GLU A 57 -4.31 11.98 2.70
C GLU A 57 -3.18 10.99 2.40
N PHE A 58 -3.53 9.87 1.76
CA PHE A 58 -2.54 8.94 1.24
C PHE A 58 -1.98 9.47 -0.09
N VAL A 59 -0.66 9.50 -0.21
CA VAL A 59 0.02 9.81 -1.49
C VAL A 59 -0.31 8.76 -2.56
N SER A 60 -0.56 7.51 -2.15
CA SER A 60 -1.00 6.44 -3.04
C SER A 60 -2.46 6.63 -3.45
N PRO A 61 -2.77 6.83 -4.74
CA PRO A 61 -4.14 7.03 -5.20
C PRO A 61 -5.06 5.85 -4.87
N ARG A 62 -4.52 4.62 -4.85
CA ARG A 62 -5.28 3.42 -4.47
C ARG A 62 -5.67 3.44 -2.99
N PHE A 63 -4.76 3.82 -2.09
CA PHE A 63 -5.08 3.89 -0.67
C PHE A 63 -6.04 5.05 -0.37
N GLN A 64 -5.88 6.19 -1.03
CA GLN A 64 -6.83 7.30 -0.87
C GLN A 64 -8.25 6.90 -1.31
N MET A 65 -8.38 6.24 -2.47
CA MET A 65 -9.68 5.73 -2.93
C MET A 65 -10.33 4.75 -1.92
N LEU A 66 -9.53 3.96 -1.20
CA LEU A 66 -10.05 3.06 -0.15
C LEU A 66 -10.51 3.86 1.08
N ALA A 67 -9.73 4.86 1.52
CA ALA A 67 -10.11 5.75 2.61
C ALA A 67 -11.43 6.48 2.30
N ASP A 68 -11.56 7.04 1.10
CA ASP A 68 -12.77 7.73 0.65
C ASP A 68 -13.99 6.80 0.68
N ARG A 69 -13.84 5.54 0.21
CA ARG A 69 -14.91 4.53 0.26
C ARG A 69 -15.32 4.18 1.69
N ILE A 70 -14.36 4.04 2.60
CA ILE A 70 -14.61 3.77 4.01
C ILE A 70 -15.43 4.91 4.62
N LEU A 71 -15.01 6.15 4.39
CA LEU A 71 -15.70 7.35 4.88
C LEU A 71 -17.10 7.48 4.29
N GLN A 72 -17.27 7.27 2.99
CA GLN A 72 -18.59 7.29 2.33
C GLN A 72 -19.54 6.24 2.90
N SER A 73 -19.04 5.03 3.20
CA SER A 73 -19.87 3.95 3.73
C SER A 73 -20.47 4.23 5.11
N ARG A 74 -19.91 5.19 5.87
CA ARG A 74 -20.42 5.63 7.17
C ARG A 74 -21.48 6.73 7.09
N VAL A 75 -21.66 7.36 5.94
CA VAL A 75 -22.69 8.40 5.71
C VAL A 75 -24.06 7.77 5.40
N HIS A 76 -24.12 6.45 5.26
CA HIS A 76 -25.34 5.65 5.08
C HIS A 76 -25.62 4.80 6.32
#